data_AF-A0A3D4Y7E9-F1
#
_entry.id   AF-A0A3D4Y7E9-F1
#
_cell.length_a   1.000
_cell.length_b   1.000
_cell.length_c   1.000
_cell.angle_alpha   90.00
_cell.angle_beta   90.00
_cell.angle_gamma   90.00
#
_symmetry.space_group_name_H-M   'P 1'
#
loop_
_entity.id
_entity.type
_entity.pdbx_description
1 polymer ?
#
loop_
_entity_poly.entity_id
_entity_poly.type
_entity_poly.pdbx_seq_one_letter_code
_entity_poly.pdbx_strand_id
1 'polypeptide(L)'
;RCLLLYPLPTWEEIERKLALLPTFNPIARRIQRLLIGHAVEMTLDSHGRILIPTLLRDYAMLDKRVMLLGQGNKFEIWHDENWERCREGWLKEELTEKLSELPEELKTIAL
;
A
#
# COMPACT_ATOMS: atom_id res chain seq x y z
N ARG A 1 -5.97 4.12 5.74
CA ARG A 1 -6.26 2.85 5.03
C ARG A 1 -6.23 3.17 3.55
N CYS A 2 -5.62 2.33 2.73
CA CYS A 2 -5.43 2.52 1.30
C CYS A 2 -5.48 1.18 0.56
N LEU A 3 -5.53 1.24 -0.77
CA LEU A 3 -5.28 0.10 -1.64
C LEU A 3 -3.85 0.15 -2.15
N LEU A 4 -3.26 -1.02 -2.35
CA LEU A 4 -1.96 -1.16 -2.99
C LEU A 4 -2.18 -1.65 -4.43
N LEU A 5 -1.57 -0.96 -5.39
CA LEU A 5 -1.61 -1.30 -6.80
C LEU A 5 -0.21 -1.67 -7.26
N TYR A 6 -0.03 -2.88 -7.74
CA TYR A 6 1.24 -3.41 -8.23
C TYR A 6 1.14 -3.72 -9.72
N PRO A 7 2.21 -3.49 -10.49
CA PRO A 7 2.39 -4.18 -11.76
C PRO A 7 2.35 -5.70 -11.52
N LEU A 8 1.71 -6.44 -12.44
CA LEU A 8 1.52 -7.89 -12.29
C LEU A 8 2.83 -8.65 -12.01
N PRO A 9 3.96 -8.41 -12.73
CA PRO A 9 5.21 -9.13 -12.45
C PRO A 9 5.73 -8.93 -11.02
N THR A 10 5.56 -7.71 -10.49
CA THR A 10 5.94 -7.39 -9.10
C THR A 10 5.01 -8.08 -8.11
N TRP A 11 3.70 -8.13 -8.38
CA TRP A 11 2.75 -8.84 -7.54
C TRP A 11 3.03 -10.36 -7.50
N GLU A 12 3.32 -10.99 -8.63
CA GLU A 12 3.60 -12.43 -8.71
C GLU A 12 4.82 -12.84 -7.85
N GLU A 13 5.83 -11.98 -7.75
CA GLU A 13 6.95 -12.21 -6.82
C GLU A 13 6.52 -12.13 -5.36
N ILE A 14 5.67 -11.16 -5.01
CA ILE A 14 5.14 -11.00 -3.65
C ILE A 14 4.23 -12.18 -3.29
N GLU A 15 3.32 -12.55 -4.18
CA GLU A 15 2.39 -13.65 -4.01
C GLU A 15 3.13 -14.97 -3.77
N ARG A 16 4.17 -15.28 -4.57
CA ARG A 16 5.02 -16.46 -4.35
C ARG A 16 5.65 -16.47 -2.97
N LYS A 17 6.17 -15.33 -2.49
CA LYS A 17 6.76 -15.22 -1.14
C LYS A 17 5.70 -15.43 -0.06
N LEU A 18 4.50 -14.85 -0.24
CA LEU A 18 3.39 -15.01 0.70
C LEU A 18 2.88 -16.45 0.75
N ALA A 19 2.81 -17.15 -0.38
CA ALA A 19 2.37 -18.54 -0.47
C ALA A 19 3.32 -19.50 0.30
N LEU A 20 4.59 -19.15 0.40
CA LEU A 20 5.61 -19.93 1.14
C LEU A 20 5.59 -19.71 2.66
N LEU A 21 4.77 -18.78 3.17
CA LEU A 21 4.72 -18.51 4.60
C LEU A 21 4.20 -19.73 5.40
N PRO A 22 4.73 -19.99 6.61
CA PRO A 22 4.34 -21.15 7.42
C PRO A 22 2.84 -21.11 7.79
N THR A 23 2.08 -22.09 7.30
CA THR A 23 0.63 -22.16 7.51
C THR A 23 0.23 -22.46 8.95
N PHE A 24 1.12 -22.97 9.80
CA PHE A 24 0.84 -23.19 11.21
C PHE A 24 0.89 -21.89 12.03
N ASN A 25 1.60 -20.85 11.55
CA ASN A 25 1.65 -19.55 12.21
C ASN A 25 0.32 -18.77 11.99
N PRO A 26 -0.45 -18.45 13.06
CA PRO A 26 -1.72 -17.74 12.92
C PRO A 26 -1.60 -16.37 12.24
N ILE A 27 -0.50 -15.66 12.46
CA ILE A 27 -0.23 -14.34 11.86
C ILE A 27 0.00 -14.50 10.36
N ALA A 28 0.81 -15.47 9.95
CA ALA A 28 1.06 -15.77 8.54
C ALA A 28 -0.24 -16.10 7.79
N ARG A 29 -1.09 -16.96 8.35
CA ARG A 29 -2.40 -17.27 7.76
C ARG A 29 -3.28 -16.03 7.62
N ARG A 30 -3.28 -15.14 8.61
CA ARG A 30 -4.05 -13.90 8.57
C ARG A 30 -3.55 -12.99 7.46
N ILE A 31 -2.24 -12.82 7.31
CA ILE A 31 -1.64 -12.01 6.24
C ILE A 31 -1.99 -12.59 4.87
N GLN A 32 -1.86 -13.90 4.67
CA GLN A 32 -2.25 -14.55 3.41
C GLN A 32 -3.72 -14.29 3.05
N ARG A 33 -4.63 -14.45 4.01
CA ARG A 33 -6.06 -14.18 3.79
C ARG A 33 -6.34 -12.72 3.46
N LEU A 34 -5.67 -11.79 4.13
CA LEU A 34 -5.91 -10.36 3.95
C LEU A 34 -5.31 -9.84 2.64
N LEU A 35 -4.12 -10.32 2.24
CA LEU A 35 -3.44 -9.85 1.04
C LEU A 35 -3.90 -10.63 -0.19
N ILE A 36 -3.69 -11.96 -0.22
CA ILE A 36 -4.04 -12.79 -1.39
C ILE A 36 -5.56 -12.89 -1.52
N GLY A 37 -6.26 -13.14 -0.42
CA GLY A 37 -7.72 -13.35 -0.45
C GLY A 37 -8.55 -12.14 -0.89
N HIS A 38 -7.98 -10.93 -0.85
CA HIS A 38 -8.63 -9.70 -1.33
C HIS A 38 -7.91 -9.07 -2.54
N ALA A 39 -6.84 -9.68 -3.06
CA ALA A 39 -6.20 -9.22 -4.27
C ALA A 39 -7.13 -9.43 -5.47
N VAL A 40 -7.20 -8.42 -6.34
CA VAL A 40 -7.99 -8.49 -7.56
C VAL A 40 -7.10 -8.05 -8.71
N GLU A 41 -6.94 -8.92 -9.69
CA GLU A 41 -6.29 -8.57 -10.95
C GLU A 41 -7.22 -7.69 -11.78
N MET A 42 -6.67 -6.64 -12.37
CA MET A 42 -7.43 -5.63 -13.09
C MET A 42 -6.69 -5.19 -14.35
N THR A 43 -7.44 -4.92 -15.41
CA THR A 43 -6.90 -4.41 -16.67
C THR A 43 -7.20 -2.94 -16.84
N LEU A 44 -6.29 -2.22 -17.51
CA LEU A 44 -6.53 -0.86 -17.97
C LEU A 44 -7.46 -0.88 -19.19
N ASP A 45 -8.38 0.07 -19.26
CA ASP A 45 -9.13 0.32 -20.49
C ASP A 45 -8.28 1.11 -21.51
N SER A 46 -8.83 1.35 -22.70
CA SER A 46 -8.15 2.07 -23.78
C SER A 46 -7.77 3.52 -23.45
N HIS A 47 -8.29 4.07 -22.36
CA HIS A 47 -7.99 5.43 -21.87
C HIS A 47 -7.12 5.40 -20.61
N GLY A 48 -6.55 4.24 -20.24
CA GLY A 48 -5.70 4.10 -19.07
C GLY A 48 -6.44 4.17 -17.74
N ARG A 49 -7.73 3.84 -17.70
CA ARG A 49 -8.53 3.82 -16.47
C ARG A 49 -8.67 2.39 -15.94
N ILE A 50 -8.83 2.27 -14.62
CA ILE A 50 -9.12 1.00 -13.93
C ILE A 50 -10.44 1.09 -13.18
N LEU A 51 -11.22 0.00 -13.14
CA LEU A 51 -12.51 -0.06 -12.44
C LEU A 51 -12.38 -0.76 -11.09
N ILE A 52 -12.18 0.01 -10.01
CA ILE A 52 -11.97 -0.56 -8.68
C ILE A 52 -13.25 -1.26 -8.17
N PRO A 53 -13.19 -2.58 -7.83
CA PRO A 53 -14.32 -3.31 -7.25
C PRO A 53 -14.89 -2.63 -6.01
N THR A 54 -16.21 -2.68 -5.84
CA THR A 54 -16.91 -2.04 -4.71
C THR A 54 -16.33 -2.45 -3.35
N LEU A 55 -16.01 -3.74 -3.15
CA LEU A 55 -15.38 -4.23 -1.92
C LEU A 55 -14.09 -3.48 -1.56
N LEU A 56 -13.24 -3.20 -2.55
CA LEU A 56 -11.97 -2.50 -2.34
C LEU A 56 -12.20 -1.00 -2.14
N ARG A 57 -13.15 -0.40 -2.88
CA ARG A 57 -13.56 0.99 -2.68
C ARG A 57 -14.07 1.22 -1.26
N ASP A 58 -14.93 0.35 -0.76
CA ASP A 58 -15.51 0.44 0.58
C ASP A 58 -14.43 0.29 1.67
N TYR A 59 -13.51 -0.68 1.50
CA TYR A 59 -12.41 -0.90 2.43
C TYR A 59 -11.49 0.33 2.58
N ALA A 60 -11.10 0.94 1.46
CA ALA A 60 -10.24 2.11 1.43
C ALA A 60 -11.00 3.44 1.60
N MET A 61 -12.33 3.37 1.74
CA MET A 61 -13.24 4.51 1.86
C MET A 61 -13.10 5.49 0.68
N LEU A 62 -12.92 4.97 -0.53
CA LEU A 62 -12.76 5.78 -1.74
C LEU A 62 -14.11 6.41 -2.12
N ASP A 63 -14.10 7.71 -2.40
CA ASP A 63 -15.23 8.46 -2.92
C ASP A 63 -14.78 9.32 -4.12
N LYS A 64 -15.26 10.56 -4.26
CA LYS A 64 -15.03 11.41 -5.43
C LYS A 64 -13.57 11.83 -5.63
N ARG A 65 -12.85 12.08 -4.54
CA ARG A 65 -11.44 12.51 -4.58
C ARG A 65 -10.54 11.41 -4.03
N VAL A 66 -9.53 11.07 -4.82
CA VAL A 66 -8.54 10.07 -4.47
C VAL A 66 -7.15 10.65 -4.64
N MET A 67 -6.22 10.19 -3.81
CA MET A 67 -4.79 10.47 -3.92
C MET A 67 -4.08 9.23 -4.44
N LEU A 68 -3.26 9.41 -5.47
CA LEU A 68 -2.39 8.35 -6.01
C LEU A 68 -0.95 8.66 -5.61
N LEU A 69 -0.36 7.82 -4.77
CA LEU A 69 1.01 7.97 -4.29
C LEU A 69 1.91 6.92 -4.95
N GLY A 70 2.95 7.37 -5.66
CA GLY A 70 3.98 6.47 -6.19
C GLY A 70 5.03 6.16 -5.14
N GLN A 71 5.37 4.88 -4.96
CA GLN A 71 6.44 4.40 -4.07
C GLN A 71 7.47 3.54 -4.82
N GLY A 72 7.81 3.92 -6.05
CA GLY A 72 8.75 3.21 -6.90
C GLY A 72 8.14 1.99 -7.59
N ASN A 73 8.00 0.87 -6.88
CA ASN A 73 7.54 -0.41 -7.46
C ASN A 73 6.03 -0.66 -7.35
N LYS A 74 5.29 0.28 -6.75
CA LYS A 74 3.86 0.19 -6.53
C LYS A 74 3.26 1.58 -6.41
N PHE A 75 1.94 1.63 -6.50
CA PHE A 75 1.16 2.79 -6.11
C PHE A 75 0.33 2.49 -4.87
N GLU A 76 0.03 3.53 -4.12
CA GLU A 76 -1.01 3.51 -3.11
C GLU A 76 -2.18 4.39 -3.56
N ILE A 77 -3.40 3.89 -3.38
CA ILE A 77 -4.63 4.61 -3.69
C ILE A 77 -5.33 4.93 -2.38
N TRP A 78 -5.48 6.21 -2.10
CA TRP A 78 -6.03 6.72 -0.85
C TRP A 78 -7.30 7.53 -1.11
N HIS A 79 -8.20 7.53 -0.13
CA HIS A 79 -9.14 8.64 0.01
C HIS A 79 -8.36 9.89 0.40
N ASP A 80 -8.63 11.00 -0.29
CA ASP A 80 -7.91 12.28 -0.17
C ASP A 80 -7.75 12.72 1.29
N GLU A 81 -8.85 12.88 2.04
CA GLU A 81 -8.79 13.33 3.44
C GLU A 81 -8.12 12.32 4.38
N ASN A 82 -8.19 11.03 4.05
CA ASN A 82 -7.55 10.00 4.88
C ASN A 82 -6.04 10.04 4.71
N TRP A 83 -5.56 10.31 3.50
CA TRP A 83 -4.15 10.54 3.23
C TRP A 83 -3.64 11.78 3.98
N GLU A 84 -4.33 12.91 3.85
CA GLU A 84 -3.94 14.16 4.52
C GLU A 84 -3.79 13.97 6.04
N ARG A 85 -4.79 13.34 6.68
CA ARG A 85 -4.74 13.04 8.12
C ARG A 85 -3.59 12.11 8.50
N CYS A 86 -3.34 11.07 7.70
CA CYS A 86 -2.21 10.16 7.95
C CYS A 86 -0.87 10.88 7.80
N ARG A 87 -0.70 11.68 6.73
CA ARG A 87 0.52 12.46 6.48
C ARG A 87 0.77 13.46 7.61
N GLU A 88 -0.24 14.19 8.05
CA GLU A 88 -0.10 15.11 9.19
C GLU A 88 0.28 14.37 10.48
N GLY A 89 -0.26 13.17 10.70
CA GLY A 89 0.13 12.31 11.81
C GLY A 89 1.61 11.98 11.79
N TRP A 90 2.11 11.47 10.65
CA TRP A 90 3.53 11.12 10.48
C TRP A 90 4.45 12.34 10.60
N LEU A 91 4.08 13.48 10.02
CA LEU A 91 4.86 14.71 10.16
C LEU A 91 4.96 15.18 11.62
N LYS A 92 3.89 15.02 12.40
CA LYS A 92 3.91 15.32 13.84
C LYS A 92 4.75 14.32 14.61
N GLU A 93 4.69 13.04 14.28
CA GLU A 93 5.53 11.98 14.88
C GLU A 93 7.02 12.21 14.58
N GLU A 94 7.41 12.51 13.34
CA GLU A 94 8.79 12.84 12.94
C GLU A 94 9.33 14.10 13.63
N LEU A 95 8.47 15.07 13.92
CA LEU A 95 8.85 16.27 14.69
C LEU A 95 8.99 15.99 16.19
N THR A 96 8.52 14.84 16.67
CA THR A 96 8.53 14.49 18.10
C THR A 96 9.60 13.43 18.44
N GLU A 97 10.05 12.62 17.47
CA GLU A 97 11.12 11.62 17.67
C GLU A 97 12.27 11.75 16.65
N LYS A 98 13.36 12.37 17.13
CA LYS A 98 14.78 12.18 16.76
C LYS A 98 15.11 11.91 15.27
N LEU A 99 15.27 13.00 14.52
CA LEU A 99 16.20 13.09 13.38
C LEU A 99 17.62 12.53 13.69
N SER A 100 17.99 12.39 14.97
CA SER A 100 19.26 11.80 15.41
C SER A 100 19.31 10.27 15.38
N GLU A 101 18.20 9.56 15.15
CA GLU A 101 18.14 8.09 15.09
C GLU A 101 17.93 7.53 13.67
N LEU A 102 18.04 8.37 12.64
CA LEU A 102 17.95 7.91 11.26
C LEU A 102 19.07 6.88 10.94
N PRO A 103 18.73 5.71 10.36
CA PRO A 103 19.70 4.78 9.80
C PRO A 103 20.66 5.50 8.84
N GLU A 104 21.94 5.12 8.84
CA GLU A 104 22.98 5.76 8.02
C GLU A 104 22.66 5.69 6.51
N GLU A 105 21.94 4.66 6.09
CA GLU A 105 21.45 4.49 4.73
C GLU A 105 20.52 5.63 4.31
N LEU A 106 19.67 6.13 5.22
CA LEU A 106 18.76 7.24 4.94
C LEU A 106 19.48 8.59 4.97
N LYS A 107 20.50 8.76 5.82
CA LYS A 107 21.33 9.98 5.84
C LYS A 107 22.07 10.19 4.53
N THR A 108 22.50 9.09 3.90
CA THR A 108 23.22 9.13 2.61
C THR A 108 22.32 9.53 1.44
N ILE A 109 21.00 9.29 1.54
CA ILE A 109 20.02 9.63 0.49
C ILE A 109 19.47 11.05 0.66
N ALA A 110 19.49 11.59 1.89
CA ALA A 110 18.96 12.91 2.22
C ALA A 110 19.94 14.08 2.00
N LEU A 111 21.18 13.80 1.57
CA LEU A 111 22.25 14.76 1.23
C LEU A 111 22.45 14.83 -0.29
#